data_AF-A0A1I1CNV5-F1
#
_entry.id   AF-A0A1I1CNV5-F1
#
_cell.length_a   1.000
_cell.length_b   1.000
_cell.length_c   1.000
_cell.angle_alpha   90.00
_cell.angle_beta   90.00
_cell.angle_gamma   90.00
#
_symmetry.space_group_name_H-M   'P 1'
#
loop_
_entity.id
_entity.type
_entity.pdbx_description
1 polymer ?
#
loop_
_entity_poly.entity_id
_entity_poly.type
_entity_poly.pdbx_seq_one_letter_code
_entity_poly.pdbx_strand_id
1 'polypeptide(L)'
;MVSERDNGLTPLRREFDQVWHGFDRNQVRQYVDHLEMHVGRLISDRDAAMAQASTLSRELENSRREMAKLRERVEELKKPPERLEDLDERMQRTVDLANARAEEITARAQIAAEEHWAKTTEASERLRERYRSLLESLDSHAEQMQHEHEVALESTRVEVRELTSEAARRRKQMDGQSENRRRTVEREFDARMSAERAALEKHIADQQTASKNQAERRIAEATALARRKVDDAAAEAKKLVDEATADAHRRTTEANEIVGRLTKVREDALTRLREANEVLERGESALTPLEEEAAELANAKSEDPEAPAPDDETKKPLESAGKRTS
;
A
#
# COMPACT_ATOMS: atom_id res chain seq x y z
N MET A 1 72.08 -61.63 51.72
CA MET A 1 71.34 -62.87 52.04
C MET A 1 72.25 -63.75 52.86
N VAL A 2 71.87 -64.09 54.09
CA VAL A 2 72.51 -65.22 54.79
C VAL A 2 71.78 -66.46 54.28
N SER A 3 72.49 -67.37 53.62
CA SER A 3 71.90 -68.67 53.29
C SER A 3 71.62 -69.40 54.60
N GLU A 4 70.34 -69.64 54.88
CA GLU A 4 69.91 -70.59 55.89
C GLU A 4 70.44 -71.96 55.47
N ARG A 5 71.62 -72.34 56.00
CA ARG A 5 72.12 -73.69 55.85
C ARG A 5 71.17 -74.58 56.63
N ASP A 6 70.57 -75.55 55.93
CA ASP A 6 69.70 -76.53 56.56
C ASP A 6 70.37 -77.12 57.80
N ASN A 7 69.88 -76.73 58.98
CA ASN A 7 70.08 -77.47 60.21
C ASN A 7 69.23 -78.74 60.12
N GLY A 8 69.63 -79.64 59.21
CA GLY A 8 69.03 -80.95 58.93
C GLY A 8 69.23 -81.95 60.06
N LEU A 9 69.17 -81.45 61.30
CA LEU A 9 69.05 -82.21 62.53
C LEU A 9 67.60 -82.71 62.65
N THR A 10 67.24 -83.65 61.78
CA THR A 10 65.99 -84.40 61.87
C THR A 10 65.82 -84.86 63.33
N PRO A 11 64.69 -84.57 63.99
CA PRO A 11 64.55 -84.82 65.42
C PRO A 11 64.67 -86.31 65.70
N LEU A 12 65.79 -86.69 66.31
CA LEU A 12 66.14 -88.04 66.70
C LEU A 12 64.99 -88.68 67.48
N ARG A 13 64.44 -89.79 66.97
CA ARG A 13 63.33 -90.53 67.59
C ARG A 13 63.77 -91.00 68.99
N ARG A 14 63.23 -90.37 70.04
CA ARG A 14 63.68 -90.56 71.44
C ARG A 14 63.09 -91.80 72.13
N GLU A 15 62.15 -92.47 71.48
CA GLU A 15 61.36 -93.56 72.03
C GLU A 15 61.51 -94.81 71.15
N PHE A 16 61.97 -95.89 71.78
CA PHE A 16 62.12 -97.21 71.18
C PHE A 16 60.98 -98.11 71.63
N ASP A 17 60.46 -98.93 70.72
CA ASP A 17 59.36 -99.83 71.04
C ASP A 17 59.86 -100.96 71.98
N GLN A 18 59.12 -101.23 73.06
CA GLN A 18 59.51 -102.21 74.08
C GLN A 18 58.91 -103.59 73.78
N VAL A 19 59.78 -104.55 73.54
CA VAL A 19 59.46 -105.98 73.40
C VAL A 19 59.55 -106.63 74.79
N TRP A 20 58.99 -107.85 74.95
CA TRP A 20 58.74 -108.51 76.24
C TRP A 20 59.91 -108.47 77.25
N HIS A 21 61.16 -108.50 76.79
CA HIS A 21 62.37 -108.27 77.60
C HIS A 21 63.33 -107.24 76.96
N GLY A 22 62.88 -106.00 76.73
CA GLY A 22 63.72 -104.83 76.42
C GLY A 22 63.36 -104.11 75.11
N PHE A 23 64.10 -103.05 74.78
CA PHE A 23 63.92 -102.31 73.52
C PHE A 23 64.26 -103.18 72.29
N ASP A 24 63.59 -102.94 71.17
CA ASP A 24 63.93 -103.61 69.90
C ASP A 24 65.38 -103.30 69.48
N ARG A 25 66.21 -104.36 69.46
CA ARG A 25 67.62 -104.29 69.08
C ARG A 25 67.84 -103.80 67.66
N ASN A 26 66.87 -103.96 66.77
CA ASN A 26 66.95 -103.46 65.39
C ASN A 26 66.76 -101.94 65.35
N GLN A 27 65.78 -101.41 66.10
CA GLN A 27 65.57 -99.97 66.23
C GLN A 27 66.76 -99.28 66.90
N VAL A 28 67.30 -99.88 67.98
CA VAL A 28 68.47 -99.33 68.69
C VAL A 28 69.70 -99.32 67.78
N ARG A 29 69.92 -100.36 66.96
CA ARG A 29 71.01 -100.36 65.96
C ARG A 29 70.81 -99.28 64.90
N GLN A 30 69.66 -99.26 64.23
CA GLN A 30 69.33 -98.24 63.22
C GLN A 30 69.49 -96.80 63.75
N TYR A 31 69.18 -96.58 65.03
CA TYR A 31 69.38 -95.30 65.71
C TYR A 31 70.85 -94.97 65.99
N VAL A 32 71.67 -95.95 66.39
CA VAL A 32 73.13 -95.78 66.54
C VAL A 32 73.79 -95.54 65.17
N ASP A 33 73.45 -96.33 64.16
CA ASP A 33 73.94 -96.15 62.78
C ASP A 33 73.58 -94.74 62.25
N HIS A 34 72.36 -94.27 62.54
CA HIS A 34 71.89 -92.92 62.23
C HIS A 34 72.61 -91.81 63.02
N LEU A 35 72.89 -92.03 64.30
CA LEU A 35 73.72 -91.13 65.11
C LEU A 35 75.15 -91.05 64.59
N GLU A 36 75.78 -92.16 64.23
CA GLU A 36 77.13 -92.20 63.70
C GLU A 36 77.22 -91.47 62.35
N MET A 37 76.23 -91.66 61.46
CA MET A 37 76.08 -90.86 60.24
C MET A 37 75.90 -89.36 60.54
N HIS A 38 75.09 -88.99 61.53
CA HIS A 38 74.89 -87.59 61.91
C HIS A 38 76.14 -86.96 62.54
N VAL A 39 76.89 -87.68 63.38
CA VAL A 39 78.15 -87.20 63.94
C VAL A 39 79.23 -87.08 62.86
N GLY A 40 79.33 -88.05 61.94
CA GLY A 40 80.21 -87.97 60.78
C GLY A 40 79.89 -86.77 59.88
N ARG A 41 78.60 -86.52 59.61
CA ARG A 41 78.15 -85.32 58.90
C ARG A 41 78.49 -84.04 59.65
N LEU A 42 78.22 -83.95 60.95
CA LEU A 42 78.55 -82.77 61.75
C LEU A 42 80.06 -82.49 61.82
N ILE A 43 80.90 -83.52 61.82
CA ILE A 43 82.36 -83.39 61.71
C ILE A 43 82.74 -82.85 60.32
N SER A 44 82.17 -83.40 59.25
CA SER A 44 82.38 -82.91 57.88
C SER A 44 81.95 -81.44 57.72
N ASP A 45 80.76 -81.08 58.21
CA ASP A 45 80.20 -79.73 58.14
C ASP A 45 81.01 -78.75 59.01
N ARG A 46 81.50 -79.19 60.19
CA ARG A 46 82.44 -78.43 61.04
C ARG A 46 83.76 -78.18 60.32
N ASP A 47 84.36 -79.21 59.73
CA ASP A 47 85.69 -79.11 59.12
C ASP A 47 85.64 -78.31 57.80
N ALA A 48 84.54 -78.41 57.05
CA ALA A 48 84.24 -77.50 55.94
C ALA A 48 84.05 -76.05 56.40
N ALA A 49 83.37 -75.80 57.54
CA ALA A 49 83.24 -74.46 58.11
C ALA A 49 84.57 -73.91 58.63
N MET A 50 85.43 -74.74 59.24
CA MET A 50 86.79 -74.35 59.64
C MET A 50 87.66 -74.02 58.43
N ALA A 51 87.58 -74.81 57.35
CA ALA A 51 88.27 -74.52 56.10
C ALA A 51 87.82 -73.16 55.52
N GLN A 52 86.50 -72.93 55.41
CA GLN A 52 85.93 -71.66 54.95
C GLN A 52 86.38 -70.47 55.82
N ALA A 53 86.34 -70.61 57.15
CA ALA A 53 86.81 -69.58 58.07
C ALA A 53 88.32 -69.30 57.91
N SER A 54 89.13 -70.33 57.64
CA SER A 54 90.57 -70.16 57.38
C SER A 54 90.85 -69.44 56.06
N THR A 55 90.04 -69.67 55.02
CA THR A 55 90.13 -68.99 53.73
C THR A 55 89.72 -67.53 53.84
N LEU A 56 88.55 -67.24 54.42
CA LEU A 56 88.07 -65.87 54.67
C LEU A 56 89.04 -65.09 55.57
N SER A 57 89.66 -65.74 56.56
CA SER A 57 90.71 -65.13 57.39
C SER A 57 91.95 -64.72 56.57
N ARG A 58 92.38 -65.55 55.60
CA ARG A 58 93.48 -65.22 54.67
C ARG A 58 93.12 -64.09 53.71
N GLU A 59 91.91 -64.08 53.17
CA GLU A 59 91.41 -63.01 52.28
C GLU A 59 91.28 -61.67 53.02
N LEU A 60 90.78 -61.69 54.26
CA LEU A 60 90.65 -60.53 55.12
C LEU A 60 92.02 -59.99 55.57
N GLU A 61 92.99 -60.87 55.80
CA GLU A 61 94.37 -60.49 56.10
C GLU A 61 95.12 -59.96 54.86
N ASN A 62 94.89 -60.52 53.67
CA ASN A 62 95.43 -60.00 52.41
C ASN A 62 94.89 -58.61 52.09
N SER A 63 93.57 -58.41 52.15
CA SER A 63 92.93 -57.11 51.93
C SER A 63 93.31 -56.08 53.01
N ARG A 64 93.57 -56.49 54.26
CA ARG A 64 94.21 -55.63 55.28
C ARG A 64 95.62 -55.19 54.88
N ARG A 65 96.45 -56.08 54.34
CA ARG A 65 97.81 -55.75 53.86
C ARG A 65 97.77 -54.84 52.64
N GLU A 66 96.83 -55.04 51.74
CA GLU A 66 96.58 -54.14 50.60
C GLU A 66 96.11 -52.77 51.06
N MET A 67 95.14 -52.70 51.98
CA MET A 67 94.73 -51.45 52.63
C MET A 67 95.88 -50.76 53.36
N ALA A 68 96.79 -51.50 54.00
CA ALA A 68 97.98 -50.95 54.64
C ALA A 68 98.96 -50.35 53.61
N LYS A 69 99.31 -51.09 52.55
CA LYS A 69 100.17 -50.61 51.44
C LYS A 69 99.58 -49.40 50.72
N LEU A 70 98.26 -49.40 50.46
CA LEU A 70 97.57 -48.29 49.82
C LEU A 70 97.54 -47.05 50.72
N ARG A 71 97.37 -47.21 52.04
CA ARG A 71 97.52 -46.11 53.01
C ARG A 71 98.94 -45.59 53.07
N GLU A 72 99.94 -46.46 53.08
CA GLU A 72 101.35 -46.09 53.08
C GLU A 72 101.73 -45.28 51.82
N ARG A 73 101.35 -45.75 50.62
CA ARG A 73 101.53 -44.98 49.37
C ARG A 73 100.73 -43.67 49.37
N VAL A 74 99.58 -43.59 50.04
CA VAL A 74 98.82 -42.34 50.21
C VAL A 74 99.54 -41.37 51.17
N GLU A 75 100.13 -41.83 52.27
CA GLU A 75 100.94 -40.96 53.16
C GLU A 75 102.26 -40.52 52.49
N GLU A 76 102.85 -41.38 51.65
CA GLU A 76 103.98 -41.03 50.79
C GLU A 76 103.59 -39.95 49.77
N LEU A 77 102.46 -40.12 49.07
CA LEU A 77 101.92 -39.13 48.13
C LEU A 77 101.40 -37.84 48.78
N LYS A 78 101.25 -37.78 50.12
CA LYS A 78 100.98 -36.54 50.86
C LYS A 78 102.23 -35.73 51.18
N LYS A 79 103.41 -36.35 51.24
CA LYS A 79 104.68 -35.63 51.44
C LYS A 79 104.98 -34.73 50.22
N PRO A 80 105.78 -33.66 50.37
CA PRO A 80 106.39 -32.96 49.24
C PRO A 80 107.21 -33.95 48.39
N PRO A 81 107.28 -33.79 47.06
CA PRO A 81 108.09 -34.66 46.21
C PRO A 81 109.58 -34.43 46.46
N GLU A 82 110.32 -35.50 46.77
CA GLU A 82 111.79 -35.48 46.90
C GLU A 82 112.49 -35.88 45.59
N ARG A 83 111.74 -36.36 44.59
CA ARG A 83 112.21 -36.78 43.27
C ARG A 83 111.33 -36.25 42.13
N LEU A 84 111.89 -36.22 40.92
CA LEU A 84 111.19 -35.82 39.70
C LEU A 84 110.14 -36.85 39.26
N GLU A 85 110.41 -38.14 39.46
CA GLU A 85 109.51 -39.26 39.09
C GLU A 85 108.16 -39.17 39.83
N ASP A 86 108.17 -38.73 41.10
CA ASP A 86 106.96 -38.48 41.90
C ASP A 86 106.15 -37.27 41.41
N LEU A 87 106.76 -36.37 40.63
CA LEU A 87 106.08 -35.22 40.05
C LEU A 87 105.24 -35.65 38.84
N ASP A 88 105.82 -36.47 37.95
CA ASP A 88 105.13 -37.01 36.77
C ASP A 88 103.96 -37.92 37.17
N GLU A 89 104.16 -38.80 38.17
CA GLU A 89 103.11 -39.64 38.74
C GLU A 89 101.94 -38.82 39.35
N ARG A 90 102.23 -37.63 39.88
CA ARG A 90 101.19 -36.72 40.41
C ARG A 90 100.51 -35.95 39.28
N MET A 91 101.26 -35.48 38.29
CA MET A 91 100.71 -34.76 37.13
C MET A 91 99.78 -35.64 36.31
N GLN A 92 100.11 -36.92 36.10
CA GLN A 92 99.21 -37.89 35.46
C GLN A 92 97.91 -38.03 36.27
N ARG A 93 97.99 -38.31 37.58
CA ARG A 93 96.79 -38.45 38.43
C ARG A 93 95.95 -37.18 38.54
N THR A 94 96.54 -35.99 38.49
CA THR A 94 95.76 -34.73 38.48
C THR A 94 95.10 -34.49 37.13
N VAL A 95 95.71 -34.91 36.02
CA VAL A 95 95.07 -34.93 34.69
C VAL A 95 93.93 -35.94 34.65
N ASP A 96 94.12 -37.16 35.12
CA ASP A 96 93.07 -38.19 35.18
C ASP A 96 91.88 -37.74 36.05
N LEU A 97 92.16 -37.16 37.23
CA LEU A 97 91.13 -36.60 38.10
C LEU A 97 90.42 -35.39 37.47
N ALA A 98 91.15 -34.53 36.75
CA ALA A 98 90.55 -33.40 36.03
C ALA A 98 89.68 -33.86 34.86
N ASN A 99 90.08 -34.90 34.13
CA ASN A 99 89.31 -35.52 33.05
C ASN A 99 88.03 -36.15 33.59
N ALA A 100 88.11 -37.01 34.61
CA ALA A 100 86.95 -37.61 35.26
C ALA A 100 85.99 -36.56 35.85
N ARG A 101 86.54 -35.44 36.36
CA ARG A 101 85.74 -34.31 36.85
C ARG A 101 85.10 -33.49 35.72
N ALA A 102 85.77 -33.36 34.58
CA ALA A 102 85.21 -32.74 33.38
C ALA A 102 84.09 -33.60 32.79
N GLU A 103 84.29 -34.92 32.67
CA GLU A 103 83.27 -35.88 32.29
C GLU A 103 82.04 -35.79 33.21
N GLU A 104 82.23 -35.82 34.53
CA GLU A 104 81.16 -35.64 35.51
C GLU A 104 80.41 -34.31 35.32
N ILE A 105 81.11 -33.21 35.08
CA ILE A 105 80.50 -31.90 34.81
C ILE A 105 79.71 -31.92 33.50
N THR A 106 80.26 -32.49 32.42
CA THR A 106 79.56 -32.57 31.13
C THR A 106 78.34 -33.47 31.17
N ALA A 107 78.40 -34.62 31.84
CA ALA A 107 77.25 -35.52 32.01
C ALA A 107 76.14 -34.86 32.83
N ARG A 108 76.49 -34.19 33.95
CA ARG A 108 75.53 -33.40 34.74
C ARG A 108 74.92 -32.26 33.92
N ALA A 109 75.71 -31.58 33.09
CA ALA A 109 75.23 -30.50 32.22
C ALA A 109 74.32 -31.02 31.09
N GLN A 110 74.61 -32.18 30.51
CA GLN A 110 73.78 -32.85 29.51
C GLN A 110 72.43 -33.25 30.11
N ILE A 111 72.42 -33.95 31.26
CA ILE A 111 71.17 -34.34 31.95
C ILE A 111 70.33 -33.10 32.30
N ALA A 112 70.96 -32.05 32.84
CA ALA A 112 70.25 -30.80 33.14
C ALA A 112 69.70 -30.12 31.88
N ALA A 113 70.45 -30.12 30.77
CA ALA A 113 69.98 -29.59 29.49
C ALA A 113 68.81 -30.41 28.94
N GLU A 114 68.89 -31.74 28.94
CA GLU A 114 67.82 -32.65 28.51
C GLU A 114 66.54 -32.47 29.35
N GLU A 115 66.66 -32.35 30.67
CA GLU A 115 65.55 -32.00 31.56
C GLU A 115 64.93 -30.64 31.20
N HIS A 116 65.74 -29.62 30.89
CA HIS A 116 65.24 -28.30 30.49
C HIS A 116 64.58 -28.33 29.10
N TRP A 117 65.14 -29.07 28.13
CA TRP A 117 64.52 -29.31 26.83
C TRP A 117 63.16 -30.00 27.00
N ALA A 118 63.09 -31.12 27.72
CA ALA A 118 61.84 -31.84 27.96
C ALA A 118 60.76 -30.97 28.62
N LYS A 119 61.13 -30.17 29.63
CA LYS A 119 60.19 -29.24 30.30
C LYS A 119 59.72 -28.11 29.37
N THR A 120 60.57 -27.63 28.46
CA THR A 120 60.20 -26.57 27.51
C THR A 120 59.41 -27.09 26.31
N THR A 121 59.66 -28.31 25.83
CA THR A 121 58.83 -28.96 24.80
C THR A 121 57.44 -29.27 25.35
N GLU A 122 57.35 -29.88 26.53
CA GLU A 122 56.07 -30.19 27.20
C GLU A 122 55.24 -28.92 27.46
N ALA A 123 55.87 -27.82 27.90
CA ALA A 123 55.21 -26.52 28.05
C ALA A 123 54.72 -25.96 26.70
N SER A 124 55.53 -26.10 25.63
CA SER A 124 55.19 -25.66 24.28
C SER A 124 54.05 -26.48 23.66
N GLU A 125 53.99 -27.78 23.93
CA GLU A 125 52.93 -28.70 23.50
C GLU A 125 51.61 -28.38 24.22
N ARG A 126 51.64 -28.23 25.55
CA ARG A 126 50.48 -27.75 26.33
C ARG A 126 49.94 -26.41 25.82
N LEU A 127 50.83 -25.51 25.39
CA LEU A 127 50.42 -24.21 24.83
C LEU A 127 49.80 -24.36 23.44
N ARG A 128 50.37 -25.19 22.56
CA ARG A 128 49.79 -25.52 21.24
C ARG A 128 48.42 -26.20 21.37
N GLU A 129 48.25 -27.11 22.32
CA GLU A 129 46.98 -27.80 22.54
C GLU A 129 45.88 -26.82 23.00
N ARG A 130 46.22 -25.90 23.92
CA ARG A 130 45.33 -24.81 24.32
C ARG A 130 44.96 -23.89 23.16
N TYR A 131 45.91 -23.56 22.29
CA TYR A 131 45.60 -22.76 21.09
C TYR A 131 44.76 -23.51 20.06
N ARG A 132 44.96 -24.83 19.88
CA ARG A 132 44.11 -25.65 19.01
C ARG A 132 42.67 -25.69 19.52
N SER A 133 42.47 -26.01 20.80
CA SER A 133 41.15 -26.03 21.43
C SER A 133 40.48 -24.65 21.44
N LEU A 134 41.24 -23.57 21.60
CA LEU A 134 40.72 -22.21 21.48
C LEU A 134 40.27 -21.88 20.05
N LEU A 135 41.05 -22.25 19.02
CA LEU A 135 40.67 -22.07 17.61
C LEU A 135 39.41 -22.88 17.29
N GLU A 136 39.36 -24.15 17.66
CA GLU A 136 38.17 -25.01 17.50
C GLU A 136 36.92 -24.43 18.19
N SER A 137 37.08 -23.80 19.36
CA SER A 137 35.98 -23.10 20.05
C SER A 137 35.56 -21.78 19.38
N LEU A 138 36.45 -21.12 18.63
CA LEU A 138 36.16 -19.90 17.87
C LEU A 138 35.52 -20.24 16.52
N ASP A 139 36.01 -21.26 15.84
CA ASP A 139 35.46 -21.75 14.57
C ASP A 139 34.03 -22.28 14.78
N SER A 140 33.80 -23.13 15.78
CA SER A 140 32.46 -23.62 16.12
C SER A 140 31.51 -22.51 16.61
N HIS A 141 32.00 -21.48 17.29
CA HIS A 141 31.18 -20.30 17.61
C HIS A 141 30.86 -19.45 16.37
N ALA A 142 31.80 -19.33 15.42
CA ALA A 142 31.58 -18.64 14.16
C ALA A 142 30.55 -19.38 13.27
N GLU A 143 30.58 -20.71 13.24
CA GLU A 143 29.56 -21.55 12.58
C GLU A 143 28.18 -21.38 13.23
N GLN A 144 28.09 -21.37 14.57
CA GLN A 144 26.84 -21.11 15.29
C GLN A 144 26.28 -19.72 14.97
N MET A 145 27.10 -18.67 15.04
CA MET A 145 26.69 -17.30 14.72
C MET A 145 26.26 -17.14 13.26
N GLN A 146 26.90 -17.86 12.33
CA GLN A 146 26.49 -17.90 10.92
C GLN A 146 25.13 -18.58 10.77
N HIS A 147 24.93 -19.75 11.39
CA HIS A 147 23.67 -20.47 11.32
C HIS A 147 22.50 -19.69 11.94
N GLU A 148 22.69 -19.07 13.11
CA GLU A 148 21.69 -18.19 13.73
C GLU A 148 21.36 -16.98 12.82
N HIS A 149 22.37 -16.39 12.17
CA HIS A 149 22.17 -15.30 11.23
C HIS A 149 21.43 -15.75 9.96
N GLU A 150 21.75 -16.91 9.40
CA GLU A 150 21.04 -17.48 8.25
C GLU A 150 19.57 -17.74 8.59
N VAL A 151 19.29 -18.41 9.71
CA VAL A 151 17.91 -18.68 10.18
C VAL A 151 17.13 -17.38 10.42
N ALA A 152 17.76 -16.35 11.01
CA ALA A 152 17.14 -15.04 11.20
C ALA A 152 16.92 -14.28 9.88
N LEU A 153 17.80 -14.44 8.89
CA LEU A 153 17.58 -13.92 7.53
C LEU A 153 16.47 -14.69 6.81
N GLU A 154 16.33 -15.99 7.01
CA GLU A 154 15.26 -16.78 6.40
C GLU A 154 13.89 -16.47 7.00
N SER A 155 13.76 -16.36 8.32
CA SER A 155 12.50 -15.96 8.98
C SER A 155 12.07 -14.56 8.53
N THR A 156 12.96 -13.57 8.57
CA THR A 156 12.64 -12.20 8.11
C THR A 156 12.35 -12.13 6.61
N ARG A 157 13.00 -12.96 5.76
CA ARG A 157 12.63 -13.12 4.33
C ARG A 157 11.21 -13.69 4.18
N VAL A 158 10.78 -14.62 5.04
CA VAL A 158 9.40 -15.15 5.02
C VAL A 158 8.41 -14.08 5.48
N GLU A 159 8.64 -13.43 6.63
CA GLU A 159 7.78 -12.35 7.15
C GLU A 159 7.60 -11.21 6.14
N VAL A 160 8.68 -10.78 5.46
CA VAL A 160 8.61 -9.73 4.42
C VAL A 160 7.83 -10.21 3.19
N ARG A 161 7.94 -11.49 2.79
CA ARG A 161 7.11 -12.06 1.70
C ARG A 161 5.63 -12.11 2.09
N GLU A 162 5.32 -12.50 3.32
CA GLU A 162 3.96 -12.53 3.83
C GLU A 162 3.37 -11.12 3.90
N LEU A 163 4.05 -10.17 4.54
CA LEU A 163 3.63 -8.77 4.68
C LEU A 163 3.46 -8.08 3.32
N THR A 164 4.36 -8.31 2.35
CA THR A 164 4.21 -7.76 0.99
C THR A 164 3.05 -8.41 0.23
N SER A 165 2.79 -9.70 0.44
CA SER A 165 1.61 -10.38 -0.12
C SER A 165 0.29 -9.86 0.50
N GLU A 166 0.27 -9.63 1.81
CA GLU A 166 -0.87 -9.02 2.50
C GLU A 166 -1.11 -7.59 2.03
N ALA A 167 -0.05 -6.78 1.92
CA ALA A 167 -0.14 -5.41 1.41
C ALA A 167 -0.69 -5.39 -0.03
N ALA A 168 -0.26 -6.32 -0.89
CA ALA A 168 -0.79 -6.46 -2.24
C ALA A 168 -2.28 -6.87 -2.25
N ARG A 169 -2.70 -7.79 -1.37
CA ARG A 169 -4.12 -8.16 -1.17
C ARG A 169 -4.95 -6.98 -0.68
N ARG A 170 -4.48 -6.25 0.35
CA ARG A 170 -5.15 -5.06 0.93
C ARG A 170 -5.28 -3.92 -0.09
N ARG A 171 -4.24 -3.64 -0.90
CA ARG A 171 -4.35 -2.68 -2.03
C ARG A 171 -5.46 -3.10 -2.99
N LYS A 172 -5.37 -4.31 -3.56
CA LYS A 172 -6.37 -4.82 -4.53
C LYS A 172 -7.80 -4.79 -3.99
N GLN A 173 -7.98 -5.03 -2.68
CA GLN A 173 -9.29 -4.92 -2.02
C GLN A 173 -9.78 -3.46 -1.95
N MET A 174 -8.92 -2.50 -1.56
CA MET A 174 -9.28 -1.08 -1.53
C MET A 174 -9.46 -0.48 -2.93
N ASP A 175 -8.68 -0.92 -3.92
CA ASP A 175 -8.84 -0.54 -5.33
C ASP A 175 -10.22 -1.00 -5.84
N GLY A 176 -10.57 -2.27 -5.63
CA GLY A 176 -11.89 -2.81 -6.01
C GLY A 176 -13.06 -2.20 -5.25
N GLN A 177 -12.90 -1.86 -3.96
CA GLN A 177 -13.92 -1.09 -3.23
C GLN A 177 -14.07 0.33 -3.79
N SER A 178 -12.98 0.99 -4.17
CA SER A 178 -12.99 2.34 -4.73
C SER A 178 -13.60 2.37 -6.13
N GLU A 179 -13.29 1.38 -6.98
CA GLU A 179 -13.92 1.24 -8.29
C GLU A 179 -15.43 0.95 -8.15
N ASN A 180 -15.84 0.05 -7.24
CA ASN A 180 -17.25 -0.21 -6.98
C ASN A 180 -17.98 1.04 -6.48
N ARG A 181 -17.38 1.83 -5.58
CA ARG A 181 -17.93 3.12 -5.15
C ARG A 181 -18.08 4.09 -6.33
N ARG A 182 -17.06 4.20 -7.20
CA ARG A 182 -17.09 5.06 -8.39
C ARG A 182 -18.24 4.65 -9.33
N ARG A 183 -18.37 3.36 -9.63
CA ARG A 183 -19.45 2.77 -10.44
C ARG A 183 -20.84 2.99 -9.84
N THR A 184 -20.98 2.98 -8.51
CA THR A 184 -22.26 3.32 -7.86
C THR A 184 -22.58 4.82 -7.99
N VAL A 185 -21.61 5.70 -7.74
CA VAL A 185 -21.79 7.15 -7.89
C VAL A 185 -22.08 7.55 -9.34
N GLU A 186 -21.40 6.95 -10.31
CA GLU A 186 -21.67 7.10 -11.75
C GLU A 186 -23.15 6.75 -12.06
N ARG A 187 -23.62 5.57 -11.65
CA ARG A 187 -25.02 5.14 -11.87
C ARG A 187 -26.04 6.01 -11.15
N GLU A 188 -25.77 6.43 -9.92
CA GLU A 188 -26.65 7.33 -9.18
C GLU A 188 -26.72 8.72 -9.82
N PHE A 189 -25.60 9.22 -10.34
CA PHE A 189 -25.56 10.48 -11.08
C PHE A 189 -26.34 10.37 -12.39
N ASP A 190 -26.09 9.35 -13.21
CA ASP A 190 -26.84 9.12 -14.46
C ASP A 190 -28.35 8.96 -14.20
N ALA A 191 -28.73 8.24 -13.14
CA ALA A 191 -30.14 8.10 -12.72
C ALA A 191 -30.75 9.46 -12.32
N ARG A 192 -30.06 10.28 -11.52
CA ARG A 192 -30.52 11.62 -11.14
C ARG A 192 -30.62 12.54 -12.37
N MET A 193 -29.58 12.60 -13.20
CA MET A 193 -29.56 13.44 -14.40
C MET A 193 -30.64 13.04 -15.42
N SER A 194 -30.94 11.75 -15.57
CA SER A 194 -32.04 11.29 -16.43
C SER A 194 -33.42 11.64 -15.86
N ALA A 195 -33.61 11.53 -14.54
CA ALA A 195 -34.84 11.95 -13.87
C ALA A 195 -35.05 13.48 -13.94
N GLU A 196 -33.99 14.27 -13.75
CA GLU A 196 -34.02 15.73 -13.89
C GLU A 196 -34.33 16.15 -15.33
N ARG A 197 -33.72 15.51 -16.33
CA ARG A 197 -34.05 15.73 -17.75
C ARG A 197 -35.51 15.42 -18.04
N ALA A 198 -36.02 14.25 -17.63
CA ALA A 198 -37.42 13.88 -17.82
C ALA A 198 -38.39 14.85 -17.11
N ALA A 199 -38.02 15.36 -15.92
CA ALA A 199 -38.81 16.37 -15.21
C ALA A 199 -38.81 17.73 -15.92
N LEU A 200 -37.67 18.17 -16.46
CA LEU A 200 -37.55 19.40 -17.24
C LEU A 200 -38.27 19.29 -18.59
N GLU A 201 -38.12 18.18 -19.31
CA GLU A 201 -38.85 17.88 -20.54
C GLU A 201 -40.37 17.89 -20.30
N LYS A 202 -40.83 17.25 -19.23
CA LYS A 202 -42.24 17.33 -18.82
C LYS A 202 -42.66 18.76 -18.51
N HIS A 203 -41.88 19.51 -17.71
CA HIS A 203 -42.22 20.90 -17.38
C HIS A 203 -42.27 21.80 -18.63
N ILE A 204 -41.38 21.58 -19.61
CA ILE A 204 -41.42 22.26 -20.92
C ILE A 204 -42.69 21.87 -21.69
N ALA A 205 -43.08 20.59 -21.71
CA ALA A 205 -44.31 20.14 -22.35
C ALA A 205 -45.58 20.70 -21.67
N ASP A 206 -45.61 20.71 -20.33
CA ASP A 206 -46.68 21.32 -19.53
C ASP A 206 -46.77 22.84 -19.78
N GLN A 207 -45.63 23.54 -19.89
CA GLN A 207 -45.58 24.95 -20.27
C GLN A 207 -46.00 25.21 -21.72
N GLN A 208 -45.56 24.38 -22.68
CA GLN A 208 -45.94 24.50 -24.10
C GLN A 208 -47.43 24.24 -24.31
N THR A 209 -48.00 23.23 -23.66
CA THR A 209 -49.44 22.95 -23.72
C THR A 209 -50.24 24.04 -23.01
N ALA A 210 -49.82 24.52 -21.84
CA ALA A 210 -50.46 25.66 -21.17
C ALA A 210 -50.39 26.95 -22.02
N SER A 211 -49.25 27.24 -22.64
CA SER A 211 -49.06 28.40 -23.53
C SER A 211 -49.93 28.30 -24.78
N LYS A 212 -49.95 27.13 -25.44
CA LYS A 212 -50.85 26.84 -26.57
C LYS A 212 -52.32 27.02 -26.19
N ASN A 213 -52.74 26.44 -25.07
CA ASN A 213 -54.12 26.58 -24.58
C ASN A 213 -54.47 28.05 -24.24
N GLN A 214 -53.53 28.84 -23.75
CA GLN A 214 -53.72 30.28 -23.53
C GLN A 214 -53.79 31.07 -24.85
N ALA A 215 -52.96 30.72 -25.84
CA ALA A 215 -53.01 31.33 -27.17
C ALA A 215 -54.32 31.02 -27.88
N GLU A 216 -54.76 29.75 -27.86
CA GLU A 216 -56.05 29.32 -28.42
C GLU A 216 -57.24 30.02 -27.73
N ARG A 217 -57.22 30.17 -26.39
CA ARG A 217 -58.22 30.97 -25.66
C ARG A 217 -58.21 32.44 -26.08
N ARG A 218 -57.05 33.09 -26.12
CA ARG A 218 -56.94 34.49 -26.57
C ARG A 218 -57.39 34.68 -28.02
N ILE A 219 -57.15 33.72 -28.90
CA ILE A 219 -57.63 33.74 -30.29
C ILE A 219 -59.15 33.53 -30.33
N ALA A 220 -59.70 32.61 -29.53
CA ALA A 220 -61.15 32.40 -29.43
C ALA A 220 -61.87 33.64 -28.86
N GLU A 221 -61.33 34.26 -27.81
CA GLU A 221 -61.82 35.49 -27.21
C GLU A 221 -61.73 36.67 -28.19
N ALA A 222 -60.57 36.87 -28.84
CA ALA A 222 -60.38 37.95 -29.82
C ALA A 222 -61.26 37.76 -31.06
N THR A 223 -61.45 36.54 -31.57
CA THR A 223 -62.35 36.27 -32.70
C THR A 223 -63.82 36.37 -32.31
N ALA A 224 -64.20 36.04 -31.07
CA ALA A 224 -65.56 36.28 -30.56
C ALA A 224 -65.84 37.78 -30.38
N LEU A 225 -64.88 38.57 -29.88
CA LEU A 225 -64.99 40.03 -29.77
C LEU A 225 -64.97 40.71 -31.15
N ALA A 226 -64.18 40.21 -32.10
CA ALA A 226 -64.17 40.70 -33.47
C ALA A 226 -65.50 40.40 -34.19
N ARG A 227 -66.05 39.18 -34.02
CA ARG A 227 -67.40 38.85 -34.50
C ARG A 227 -68.44 39.78 -33.93
N ARG A 228 -68.52 39.92 -32.59
CA ARG A 228 -69.44 40.87 -31.95
C ARG A 228 -69.32 42.27 -32.53
N LYS A 229 -68.10 42.83 -32.65
CA LYS A 229 -67.91 44.15 -33.27
C LYS A 229 -68.37 44.25 -34.72
N VAL A 230 -68.25 43.17 -35.50
CA VAL A 230 -68.76 43.10 -36.88
C VAL A 230 -70.28 42.96 -36.89
N ASP A 231 -70.86 42.17 -35.99
CA ASP A 231 -72.30 41.99 -35.83
C ASP A 231 -72.99 43.29 -35.36
N ASP A 232 -72.39 43.97 -34.36
CA ASP A 232 -72.79 45.28 -33.84
C ASP A 232 -72.69 46.35 -34.93
N ALA A 233 -71.55 46.45 -35.62
CA ALA A 233 -71.36 47.41 -36.71
C ALA A 233 -72.25 47.12 -37.93
N ALA A 234 -72.57 45.85 -38.22
CA ALA A 234 -73.54 45.48 -39.24
C ALA A 234 -74.98 45.85 -38.82
N ALA A 235 -75.31 45.75 -37.52
CA ALA A 235 -76.59 46.21 -36.99
C ALA A 235 -76.71 47.74 -36.99
N GLU A 236 -75.63 48.48 -36.70
CA GLU A 236 -75.59 49.95 -36.82
C GLU A 236 -75.64 50.41 -38.28
N ALA A 237 -74.85 49.79 -39.17
CA ALA A 237 -74.91 50.06 -40.61
C ALA A 237 -76.30 49.74 -41.18
N LYS A 238 -76.94 48.65 -40.73
CA LYS A 238 -78.32 48.35 -41.11
C LYS A 238 -79.29 49.41 -40.60
N LYS A 239 -79.21 49.83 -39.33
CA LYS A 239 -80.05 50.93 -38.80
C LYS A 239 -79.89 52.21 -39.62
N LEU A 240 -78.65 52.60 -39.95
CA LEU A 240 -78.38 53.76 -40.79
C LEU A 240 -78.97 53.63 -42.20
N VAL A 241 -78.99 52.43 -42.78
CA VAL A 241 -79.64 52.16 -44.08
C VAL A 241 -81.16 52.15 -43.96
N ASP A 242 -81.73 51.55 -42.92
CA ASP A 242 -83.17 51.52 -42.65
C ASP A 242 -83.70 52.95 -42.35
N GLU A 243 -82.93 53.77 -41.63
CA GLU A 243 -83.22 55.19 -41.36
C GLU A 243 -83.06 56.05 -42.62
N ALA A 244 -81.97 55.90 -43.37
CA ALA A 244 -81.76 56.64 -44.62
C ALA A 244 -82.78 56.28 -45.71
N THR A 245 -83.24 55.02 -45.77
CA THR A 245 -84.32 54.62 -46.68
C THR A 245 -85.69 55.11 -46.18
N ALA A 246 -85.94 55.14 -44.86
CA ALA A 246 -87.15 55.78 -44.31
C ALA A 246 -87.20 57.29 -44.62
N ASP A 247 -86.08 58.01 -44.50
CA ASP A 247 -85.99 59.43 -44.86
C ASP A 247 -86.05 59.68 -46.38
N ALA A 248 -85.47 58.79 -47.18
CA ALA A 248 -85.66 58.82 -48.63
C ALA A 248 -87.15 58.61 -48.99
N HIS A 249 -87.83 57.66 -48.34
CA HIS A 249 -89.26 57.44 -48.52
C HIS A 249 -90.09 58.66 -48.10
N ARG A 250 -89.83 59.27 -46.94
CA ARG A 250 -90.46 60.53 -46.51
C ARG A 250 -90.34 61.63 -47.57
N ARG A 251 -89.12 61.87 -48.06
CA ARG A 251 -88.86 62.86 -49.13
C ARG A 251 -89.61 62.53 -50.43
N THR A 252 -89.71 61.24 -50.80
CA THR A 252 -90.52 60.86 -51.98
C THR A 252 -92.02 61.04 -51.75
N THR A 253 -92.56 60.80 -50.55
CA THR A 253 -93.97 61.07 -50.24
C THR A 253 -94.26 62.56 -50.21
N GLU A 254 -93.41 63.38 -49.59
CA GLU A 254 -93.53 64.84 -49.58
C GLU A 254 -93.47 65.43 -51.00
N ALA A 255 -92.54 64.96 -51.83
CA ALA A 255 -92.45 65.35 -53.24
C ALA A 255 -93.71 64.95 -54.02
N ASN A 256 -94.22 63.73 -53.82
CA ASN A 256 -95.45 63.26 -54.46
C ASN A 256 -96.70 64.03 -53.98
N GLU A 257 -96.76 64.47 -52.73
CA GLU A 257 -97.83 65.34 -52.22
C GLU A 257 -97.75 66.77 -52.77
N ILE A 258 -96.54 67.28 -53.05
CA ILE A 258 -96.35 68.57 -53.72
C ILE A 258 -96.79 68.46 -55.19
N VAL A 259 -96.38 67.40 -55.89
CA VAL A 259 -96.85 67.11 -57.26
C VAL A 259 -98.36 66.92 -57.31
N GLY A 260 -98.95 66.17 -56.36
CA GLY A 260 -100.40 65.94 -56.26
C GLY A 260 -101.21 67.21 -55.92
N ARG A 261 -100.59 68.22 -55.28
CA ARG A 261 -101.18 69.56 -55.12
C ARG A 261 -101.10 70.35 -56.44
N LEU A 262 -99.97 70.29 -57.15
CA LEU A 262 -99.80 70.95 -58.45
C LEU A 262 -100.73 70.38 -59.52
N THR A 263 -101.01 69.07 -59.54
CA THR A 263 -101.97 68.47 -60.47
C THR A 263 -103.40 68.92 -60.18
N LYS A 264 -103.81 69.02 -58.92
CA LYS A 264 -105.14 69.55 -58.55
C LYS A 264 -105.33 71.01 -59.00
N VAL A 265 -104.35 71.88 -58.75
CA VAL A 265 -104.39 73.27 -59.23
C VAL A 265 -104.47 73.35 -60.77
N ARG A 266 -103.82 72.42 -61.48
CA ARG A 266 -103.94 72.29 -62.94
C ARG A 266 -105.34 71.82 -63.38
N GLU A 267 -105.96 70.90 -62.65
CA GLU A 267 -107.32 70.42 -62.96
C GLU A 267 -108.38 71.51 -62.69
N ASP A 268 -108.27 72.24 -61.58
CA ASP A 268 -109.11 73.41 -61.23
C ASP A 268 -108.98 74.57 -62.23
N ALA A 269 -107.83 74.71 -62.91
CA ALA A 269 -107.65 75.66 -64.01
C ALA A 269 -108.33 75.17 -65.31
N LEU A 270 -108.34 73.86 -65.57
CA LEU A 270 -108.93 73.27 -66.77
C LEU A 270 -110.46 73.15 -66.71
N THR A 271 -111.07 73.09 -65.52
CA THR A 271 -112.53 73.17 -65.37
C THR A 271 -113.04 74.58 -65.65
N ARG A 272 -112.43 75.60 -65.02
CA ARG A 272 -112.81 77.01 -65.21
C ARG A 272 -112.72 77.49 -66.66
N LEU A 273 -111.75 76.97 -67.44
CA LEU A 273 -111.64 77.26 -68.87
C LEU A 273 -112.73 76.61 -69.73
N ARG A 274 -113.31 75.48 -69.30
CA ARG A 274 -114.46 74.85 -70.00
C ARG A 274 -115.75 75.59 -69.71
N GLU A 275 -115.97 75.96 -68.45
CA GLU A 275 -117.15 76.73 -68.01
C GLU A 275 -117.23 78.10 -68.73
N ALA A 276 -116.10 78.73 -69.02
CA ALA A 276 -116.05 79.97 -69.80
C ALA A 276 -116.48 79.80 -71.27
N ASN A 277 -116.05 78.73 -71.95
CA ASN A 277 -116.43 78.47 -73.34
C ASN A 277 -117.93 78.14 -73.49
N GLU A 278 -118.50 77.39 -72.55
CA GLU A 278 -119.91 76.99 -72.58
C GLU A 278 -120.89 78.18 -72.48
N VAL A 279 -120.43 79.35 -72.00
CA VAL A 279 -121.22 80.59 -71.97
C VAL A 279 -121.17 81.34 -73.30
N LEU A 280 -120.04 81.27 -74.02
CA LEU A 280 -119.86 81.92 -75.33
C LEU A 280 -120.65 81.20 -76.44
N GLU A 281 -120.60 79.87 -76.48
CA GLU A 281 -121.28 79.03 -77.49
C GLU A 281 -122.82 79.20 -77.48
N ARG A 282 -123.38 79.66 -76.35
CA ARG A 282 -124.83 79.94 -76.20
C ARG A 282 -125.27 81.30 -76.71
N GLY A 283 -124.35 82.24 -76.94
CA GLY A 283 -124.66 83.57 -77.52
C GLY A 283 -124.73 83.57 -79.05
N GLU A 284 -124.09 82.60 -79.70
CA GLU A 284 -123.77 82.64 -81.14
C GLU A 284 -124.94 82.31 -82.08
N SER A 285 -126.08 81.84 -81.54
CA SER A 285 -127.25 81.41 -82.33
C SER A 285 -128.26 82.50 -82.65
N ALA A 286 -128.03 83.75 -82.22
CA ALA A 286 -129.00 84.84 -82.38
C ALA A 286 -128.36 86.23 -82.61
N LEU A 287 -127.78 86.45 -83.81
CA LEU A 287 -127.88 87.72 -84.58
C LEU A 287 -127.23 87.56 -85.96
N THR A 288 -128.06 87.60 -87.01
CA THR A 288 -127.62 87.65 -88.42
C THR A 288 -127.10 89.05 -88.80
N PRO A 289 -126.21 89.16 -89.80
CA PRO A 289 -125.43 90.39 -90.03
C PRO A 289 -126.24 91.55 -90.63
N LEU A 290 -125.71 92.76 -90.42
CA LEU A 290 -126.04 94.00 -91.13
C LEU A 290 -124.73 94.71 -91.51
N GLU A 291 -124.83 95.72 -92.36
CA GLU A 291 -123.71 96.32 -93.09
C GLU A 291 -123.04 97.51 -92.36
N GLU A 292 -121.85 97.89 -92.85
CA GLU A 292 -121.05 99.08 -92.49
C GLU A 292 -120.17 99.01 -91.21
N GLU A 293 -119.20 99.94 -91.09
CA GLU A 293 -118.09 100.02 -90.09
C GLU A 293 -117.18 98.76 -90.01
N ALA A 294 -116.04 98.63 -90.70
CA ALA A 294 -115.13 99.57 -91.37
C ALA A 294 -114.30 100.52 -90.46
N ALA A 295 -112.98 100.24 -90.41
CA ALA A 295 -111.85 101.04 -89.93
C ALA A 295 -111.63 101.25 -88.40
N GLU A 296 -110.36 101.03 -88.01
CA GLU A 296 -109.63 101.59 -86.83
C GLU A 296 -110.17 101.26 -85.42
N LEU A 297 -109.35 100.92 -84.42
CA LEU A 297 -108.08 101.53 -84.02
C LEU A 297 -106.89 100.56 -83.92
N ALA A 298 -105.68 101.11 -84.08
CA ALA A 298 -104.41 100.38 -83.91
C ALA A 298 -103.49 101.05 -82.88
N ASN A 299 -102.90 100.24 -81.97
CA ASN A 299 -101.68 100.43 -81.16
C ASN A 299 -101.65 99.36 -80.04
N ALA A 300 -100.53 98.91 -79.48
CA ALA A 300 -99.09 99.01 -79.77
C ALA A 300 -98.43 97.73 -79.14
N LYS A 301 -97.34 97.14 -79.65
CA LYS A 301 -95.91 97.51 -79.42
C LYS A 301 -95.61 97.87 -77.94
N SER A 302 -94.51 97.43 -77.32
CA SER A 302 -93.12 97.27 -77.82
C SER A 302 -92.32 96.30 -76.89
N GLU A 303 -91.34 95.49 -77.36
CA GLU A 303 -89.86 95.75 -77.44
C GLU A 303 -89.11 95.74 -76.07
N ASP A 304 -87.84 95.31 -75.91
CA ASP A 304 -86.94 94.39 -76.66
C ASP A 304 -85.75 93.92 -75.72
N PRO A 305 -84.43 93.72 -76.06
CA PRO A 305 -83.60 92.69 -75.36
C PRO A 305 -82.21 93.16 -74.79
N GLU A 306 -81.32 92.18 -74.54
CA GLU A 306 -79.84 92.21 -74.72
C GLU A 306 -78.84 92.60 -73.59
N ALA A 307 -78.19 91.56 -73.00
CA ALA A 307 -76.78 91.47 -72.52
C ALA A 307 -76.25 92.42 -71.39
N PRO A 308 -74.98 92.33 -70.91
CA PRO A 308 -74.03 91.20 -70.72
C PRO A 308 -73.53 91.05 -69.22
N ALA A 309 -72.41 90.33 -68.97
CA ALA A 309 -71.70 90.14 -67.68
C ALA A 309 -70.61 91.25 -67.42
N PRO A 310 -69.66 91.22 -66.43
CA PRO A 310 -69.27 90.19 -65.41
C PRO A 310 -68.80 90.73 -63.99
N ASP A 311 -68.06 89.90 -63.23
CA ASP A 311 -66.92 90.19 -62.29
C ASP A 311 -67.04 90.71 -60.81
N ASP A 312 -66.60 89.83 -59.87
CA ASP A 312 -65.43 89.96 -58.93
C ASP A 312 -65.47 90.31 -57.39
N GLU A 313 -64.49 89.70 -56.69
CA GLU A 313 -63.71 89.97 -55.43
C GLU A 313 -64.25 90.18 -53.98
N THR A 314 -63.77 89.29 -53.07
CA THR A 314 -63.31 89.54 -51.65
C THR A 314 -64.29 89.82 -50.50
N LYS A 315 -63.98 89.70 -49.17
CA LYS A 315 -62.87 89.19 -48.29
C LYS A 315 -63.56 88.50 -47.06
N LYS A 316 -63.06 87.40 -46.42
CA LYS A 316 -62.07 87.29 -45.30
C LYS A 316 -62.40 88.16 -44.03
N PRO A 317 -62.00 87.85 -42.76
CA PRO A 317 -61.05 86.79 -42.28
C PRO A 317 -61.23 86.16 -40.84
N LEU A 318 -60.31 85.24 -40.44
CA LEU A 318 -59.79 84.92 -39.06
C LEU A 318 -60.77 84.37 -37.96
N GLU A 319 -60.41 83.54 -36.97
CA GLU A 319 -59.32 82.54 -36.69
C GLU A 319 -59.82 81.58 -35.54
N SER A 320 -59.12 80.80 -34.69
CA SER A 320 -57.71 80.66 -34.24
C SER A 320 -57.25 79.20 -33.93
N ALA A 321 -56.99 78.85 -32.66
CA ALA A 321 -56.24 77.66 -32.20
C ALA A 321 -56.80 77.10 -30.86
N GLY A 322 -56.42 75.93 -30.32
CA GLY A 322 -55.48 74.88 -30.77
C GLY A 322 -54.90 74.07 -29.58
N LYS A 323 -53.73 73.43 -29.79
CA LYS A 323 -53.01 72.43 -28.94
C LYS A 323 -53.57 70.99 -29.01
N ARG A 324 -52.84 69.90 -28.73
CA ARG A 324 -51.41 69.45 -28.83
C ARG A 324 -51.13 68.44 -27.69
N THR A 325 -50.29 67.44 -27.99
CA THR A 325 -49.60 66.51 -27.05
C THR A 325 -50.51 65.58 -26.22
N SER A 326 -50.18 64.30 -26.01
CA SER A 326 -48.97 63.52 -26.40
C SER A 326 -49.34 62.20 -27.05
#